data_AF-A0A961WBM6-F1
#
_entry.id   AF-A0A961WBM6-F1
#
_cell.length_a   1.000
_cell.length_b   1.000
_cell.length_c   1.000
_cell.angle_alpha   90.00
_cell.angle_beta   90.00
_cell.angle_gamma   90.00
#
_symmetry.space_group_name_H-M   'P 1'
#
loop_
_entity.id
_entity.type
_entity.pdbx_description
1 polymer ?
#
loop_
_entity_poly.entity_id
_entity_poly.type
_entity_poly.pdbx_seq_one_letter_code
_entity_poly.pdbx_strand_id
1 'polypeptide(L)'
;VRITGYVVEIGGDAIDRDNFKTDEIGNNPFFCPDAAAATRWEALLDQARKDGSSLGAVVECVATGVPAGWGAPLYGKLDADLAGGMMSINAVKGVEIGDGFAVARLRGEDNADPMQPGVDGPEFAANHAGGIAGGISTGQPVVVRVAFKPTSSILIPQPTISRDGEASEIVTKGRHDPCVGIRGAPVVEAMMA
;
A
#
# COMPACT_ATOMS: atom_id res chain seq x y z
N VAL A 1 5.16 15.71 11.93
CA VAL A 1 4.83 14.67 10.93
C VAL A 1 3.44 14.13 11.23
N ARG A 2 2.58 14.02 10.22
CA ARG A 2 1.29 13.33 10.27
C ARG A 2 1.32 12.17 9.29
N ILE A 3 0.97 10.98 9.75
CA ILE A 3 0.95 9.75 8.95
C ILE A 3 -0.51 9.35 8.75
N THR A 4 -0.86 8.96 7.54
CA THR A 4 -2.23 8.53 7.19
C THR A 4 -2.17 7.40 6.18
N GLY A 5 -2.73 6.25 6.54
CA GLY A 5 -2.79 5.04 5.75
C GLY A 5 -4.22 4.68 5.39
N TYR A 6 -4.42 4.23 4.16
CA TYR A 6 -5.73 3.90 3.61
C TYR A 6 -5.64 2.87 2.50
N VAL A 7 -6.72 2.12 2.30
CA VAL A 7 -6.81 1.13 1.22
C VAL A 7 -7.15 1.84 -0.09
N VAL A 8 -6.42 1.53 -1.16
CA VAL A 8 -6.59 2.13 -2.50
C VAL A 8 -7.02 1.13 -3.55
N GLU A 9 -6.97 -0.18 -3.26
CA GLU A 9 -7.43 -1.23 -4.17
C GLU A 9 -7.78 -2.50 -3.40
N ILE A 10 -8.85 -3.18 -3.79
CA ILE A 10 -9.18 -4.54 -3.33
C ILE A 10 -9.49 -5.41 -4.55
N GLY A 11 -8.82 -6.56 -4.67
CA GLY A 11 -9.13 -7.55 -5.70
C GLY A 11 -9.06 -7.05 -7.14
N GLY A 12 -8.26 -6.01 -7.43
CA GLY A 12 -8.17 -5.38 -8.76
C GLY A 12 -9.13 -4.21 -9.00
N ASP A 13 -10.02 -3.90 -8.06
CA ASP A 13 -10.89 -2.71 -8.13
C ASP A 13 -10.26 -1.56 -7.34
N ALA A 14 -9.65 -0.60 -8.04
CA ALA A 14 -9.00 0.56 -7.45
C ALA A 14 -10.00 1.67 -7.10
N ILE A 15 -9.62 2.53 -6.17
CA ILE A 15 -10.37 3.77 -5.89
C ILE A 15 -10.34 4.71 -7.08
N ASP A 16 -11.33 5.58 -7.17
CA ASP A 16 -11.24 6.77 -7.99
C ASP A 16 -10.57 7.89 -7.20
N ARG A 17 -9.44 8.38 -7.70
CA ARG A 17 -8.67 9.45 -7.05
C ARG A 17 -9.45 10.78 -7.02
N ASP A 18 -10.39 10.99 -7.93
CA ASP A 18 -11.24 12.18 -7.95
C ASP A 18 -12.29 12.18 -6.81
N ASN A 19 -12.58 11.01 -6.24
CA ASN A 19 -13.50 10.85 -5.11
C ASN A 19 -12.78 10.89 -3.74
N PHE A 20 -11.47 11.14 -3.71
CA PHE A 20 -10.67 11.08 -2.50
C PHE A 20 -11.14 12.10 -1.44
N LYS A 21 -11.59 11.60 -0.30
CA LYS A 21 -11.97 12.41 0.87
C LYS A 21 -11.32 11.83 2.12
N THR A 22 -10.40 12.57 2.72
CA THR A 22 -9.68 12.16 3.93
C THR A 22 -10.63 11.80 5.08
N ASP A 23 -11.72 12.55 5.24
CA ASP A 23 -12.69 12.32 6.31
C ASP A 23 -13.46 11.00 6.16
N GLU A 24 -13.49 10.40 4.96
CA GLU A 24 -14.14 9.12 4.72
C GLU A 24 -13.31 7.92 5.18
N ILE A 25 -11.99 8.06 5.35
CA ILE A 25 -11.09 6.96 5.74
C ILE A 25 -11.60 6.27 7.01
N GLY A 26 -12.06 7.03 8.00
CA GLY A 26 -12.59 6.49 9.25
C GLY A 26 -14.07 6.09 9.24
N ASN A 27 -14.82 6.43 8.17
CA ASN A 27 -16.27 6.32 8.12
C ASN A 27 -16.78 5.03 7.46
N ASN A 28 -15.87 4.16 7.01
CA ASN A 28 -16.20 2.88 6.40
C ASN A 28 -15.26 1.77 6.91
N PRO A 29 -15.63 0.49 6.80
CA PRO A 29 -14.85 -0.61 7.37
C PRO A 29 -13.55 -0.92 6.59
N PHE A 30 -13.29 -0.24 5.46
CA PHE A 30 -12.16 -0.52 4.58
C PHE A 30 -11.00 0.43 4.76
N PHE A 31 -11.10 1.43 5.65
CA PHE A 31 -10.11 2.50 5.74
C PHE A 31 -9.92 3.21 4.38
N CYS A 32 -11.01 3.47 3.66
CA CYS A 32 -10.98 3.95 2.28
C CYS A 32 -11.40 5.43 2.17
N PRO A 33 -10.70 6.27 1.39
CA PRO A 33 -11.08 7.67 1.17
C PRO A 33 -12.18 7.84 0.11
N ASP A 34 -12.53 6.78 -0.63
CA ASP A 34 -13.55 6.78 -1.68
C ASP A 34 -14.75 5.93 -1.23
N ALA A 35 -15.82 6.59 -0.78
CA ALA A 35 -17.03 5.92 -0.32
C ALA A 35 -17.72 5.09 -1.42
N ALA A 36 -17.59 5.48 -2.70
CA ALA A 36 -18.14 4.71 -3.81
C ALA A 36 -17.35 3.41 -4.02
N ALA A 37 -16.02 3.44 -3.89
CA ALA A 37 -15.20 2.23 -3.89
C ALA A 37 -15.52 1.31 -2.71
N ALA A 38 -15.68 1.87 -1.51
CA ALA A 38 -16.10 1.10 -0.34
C ALA A 38 -17.39 0.30 -0.61
N THR A 39 -18.41 0.92 -1.21
CA THR A 39 -19.65 0.21 -1.58
C THR A 39 -19.41 -0.92 -2.61
N ARG A 40 -18.56 -0.71 -3.62
CA ARG A 40 -18.24 -1.76 -4.61
C ARG A 40 -17.51 -2.93 -3.96
N TRP A 41 -16.58 -2.65 -3.04
CA TRP A 41 -15.78 -3.66 -2.36
C TRP A 41 -16.59 -4.54 -1.41
N GLU A 42 -17.69 -4.03 -0.83
CA GLU A 42 -18.62 -4.86 -0.03
C GLU A 42 -19.13 -6.04 -0.85
N ALA A 43 -19.64 -5.77 -2.06
CA ALA A 43 -20.15 -6.81 -2.95
C ALA A 43 -19.04 -7.77 -3.40
N LEU A 44 -17.85 -7.23 -3.70
CA LEU A 44 -16.70 -8.01 -4.15
C LEU A 44 -16.21 -8.99 -3.07
N LEU A 45 -16.09 -8.54 -1.82
CA LEU A 45 -15.68 -9.37 -0.69
C LEU A 45 -16.76 -10.36 -0.28
N ASP A 46 -18.03 -9.98 -0.34
CA ASP A 46 -19.14 -10.89 -0.08
C ASP A 46 -19.17 -12.03 -1.11
N GLN A 47 -18.86 -11.72 -2.38
CA GLN A 47 -18.74 -12.73 -3.43
C GLN A 47 -17.54 -13.65 -3.19
N ALA A 48 -16.34 -13.11 -2.96
CA ALA A 48 -15.15 -13.90 -2.66
C ALA A 48 -15.37 -14.82 -1.44
N ARG A 49 -16.06 -14.34 -0.40
CA ARG A 49 -16.43 -15.13 0.77
C ARG A 49 -17.38 -16.27 0.43
N LYS A 50 -18.42 -16.02 -0.39
CA LYS A 50 -19.38 -17.05 -0.84
C LYS A 50 -18.69 -18.13 -1.68
N ASP A 51 -17.73 -17.73 -2.50
CA ASP A 51 -16.90 -18.62 -3.31
C ASP A 51 -15.85 -19.38 -2.47
N GLY A 52 -15.77 -19.07 -1.17
CA GLY A 52 -14.80 -19.69 -0.27
C GLY A 52 -13.36 -19.26 -0.54
N SER A 53 -13.17 -18.13 -1.21
CA SER A 53 -11.89 -17.56 -1.62
C SER A 53 -11.54 -16.29 -0.82
N SER A 54 -10.48 -15.60 -1.22
CA SER A 54 -9.99 -14.35 -0.64
C SER A 54 -9.44 -13.42 -1.72
N LEU A 55 -9.21 -12.15 -1.35
CA LEU A 55 -8.71 -11.11 -2.24
C LEU A 55 -7.47 -10.44 -1.66
N GLY A 56 -6.59 -9.99 -2.54
CA GLY A 56 -5.48 -9.10 -2.19
C GLY A 56 -5.97 -7.65 -2.08
N ALA A 57 -5.07 -6.77 -1.66
CA ALA A 57 -5.33 -5.33 -1.59
C ALA A 57 -4.05 -4.52 -1.71
N VAL A 58 -4.20 -3.24 -2.03
CA VAL A 58 -3.12 -2.25 -1.98
C VAL A 58 -3.47 -1.21 -0.93
N VAL A 59 -2.53 -0.96 -0.01
CA VAL A 59 -2.59 0.09 0.99
C VAL A 59 -1.63 1.20 0.59
N GLU A 60 -2.08 2.45 0.58
CA GLU A 60 -1.22 3.63 0.44
C GLU A 60 -1.08 4.29 1.82
N CYS A 61 0.13 4.74 2.14
CA CYS A 61 0.44 5.46 3.36
C CYS A 61 1.24 6.72 3.02
N VAL A 62 0.77 7.85 3.55
CA VAL A 62 1.33 9.17 3.27
C VAL A 62 1.78 9.81 4.59
N ALA A 63 3.05 10.19 4.65
CA ALA A 63 3.60 10.99 5.74
C ALA A 63 3.80 12.44 5.28
N THR A 64 3.12 13.38 5.94
CA THR A 64 3.18 14.82 5.66
C THR A 64 3.92 15.57 6.76
N GLY A 65 4.52 16.72 6.40
CA GLY A 65 5.34 17.51 7.33
C GLY A 65 6.63 16.81 7.74
N VAL A 66 7.18 15.97 6.85
CA VAL A 66 8.50 15.33 6.99
C VAL A 66 9.56 16.38 6.62
N PRO A 67 10.51 16.73 7.51
CA PRO A 67 11.60 17.64 7.16
C PRO A 67 12.47 17.08 6.03
N ALA A 68 13.06 17.94 5.21
CA ALA A 68 14.05 17.50 4.23
C ALA A 68 15.32 16.93 4.91
N GLY A 69 15.92 15.91 4.30
CA GLY A 69 17.19 15.32 4.73
C GLY A 69 17.11 14.13 5.69
N TRP A 70 15.93 13.57 5.95
CA TRP A 70 15.82 12.28 6.66
C TRP A 70 16.26 11.13 5.77
N GLY A 71 17.05 10.22 6.32
CA GLY A 71 17.73 9.16 5.59
C GLY A 71 19.23 9.38 5.51
N ALA A 72 19.96 8.32 5.20
CA ALA A 72 21.40 8.32 5.01
C ALA A 72 21.72 7.78 3.60
N PRO A 73 22.38 8.57 2.73
CA PRO A 73 22.75 8.10 1.41
C PRO A 73 23.51 6.77 1.43
N LEU A 74 23.35 5.98 0.37
CA LEU A 74 23.96 4.65 0.14
C LEU A 74 23.41 3.52 1.03
N TYR A 75 23.65 3.54 2.34
CA TYR A 75 23.43 2.37 3.22
C TYR A 75 22.30 2.51 4.25
N GLY A 76 21.68 3.68 4.37
CA GLY A 76 20.50 3.89 5.22
C GLY A 76 19.48 4.76 4.52
N LYS A 77 19.27 4.49 3.23
CA LYS A 77 18.37 5.29 2.42
C LYS A 77 16.96 5.12 2.96
N LEU A 78 16.22 6.23 3.04
CA LEU A 78 14.87 6.22 3.61
C LEU A 78 13.93 5.28 2.85
N ASP A 79 14.02 5.25 1.52
CA ASP A 79 13.24 4.33 0.67
C ASP A 79 13.59 2.86 0.93
N ALA A 80 14.87 2.55 1.16
CA ALA A 80 15.32 1.19 1.48
C ALA A 80 14.82 0.74 2.86
N ASP A 81 14.91 1.60 3.88
CA ASP A 81 14.43 1.29 5.23
C ASP A 81 12.91 1.13 5.26
N LEU A 82 12.18 2.04 4.61
CA LEU A 82 10.73 1.92 4.45
C LEU A 82 10.36 0.66 3.66
N ALA A 83 11.02 0.37 2.54
CA ALA A 83 10.76 -0.84 1.78
C ALA A 83 11.00 -2.11 2.60
N GLY A 84 12.08 -2.17 3.37
CA GLY A 84 12.38 -3.28 4.27
C GLY A 84 11.33 -3.43 5.38
N GLY A 85 10.96 -2.33 6.03
CA GLY A 85 9.92 -2.29 7.06
C GLY A 85 8.56 -2.77 6.52
N MET A 86 8.10 -2.17 5.42
CA MET A 86 6.82 -2.53 4.81
C MET A 86 6.79 -3.97 4.30
N MET A 87 7.86 -4.43 3.65
CA MET A 87 7.97 -5.81 3.15
C MET A 87 8.01 -6.85 4.28
N SER A 88 8.40 -6.45 5.50
CA SER A 88 8.39 -7.33 6.67
C SER A 88 6.98 -7.64 7.18
N ILE A 89 5.97 -6.85 6.80
CA ILE A 89 4.59 -7.06 7.22
C ILE A 89 4.07 -8.35 6.58
N ASN A 90 3.44 -9.21 7.39
CA ASN A 90 2.87 -10.47 6.91
C ASN A 90 1.92 -10.25 5.73
N ALA A 91 2.01 -11.15 4.75
CA ALA A 91 1.28 -11.11 3.47
C ALA A 91 1.68 -9.99 2.49
N VAL A 92 2.61 -9.09 2.83
CA VAL A 92 3.13 -8.12 1.86
C VAL A 92 4.04 -8.80 0.84
N LYS A 93 3.81 -8.49 -0.44
CA LYS A 93 4.58 -9.02 -1.58
C LYS A 93 5.15 -7.94 -2.50
N GLY A 94 4.78 -6.67 -2.31
CA GLY A 94 5.28 -5.55 -3.11
C GLY A 94 5.26 -4.26 -2.30
N VAL A 95 6.24 -3.40 -2.53
CA VAL A 95 6.32 -2.06 -1.95
C VAL A 95 6.73 -1.09 -3.05
N GLU A 96 6.07 0.06 -3.09
CA GLU A 96 6.32 1.14 -4.03
C GLU A 96 6.55 2.45 -3.27
N ILE A 97 7.42 3.30 -3.79
CA ILE A 97 7.63 4.67 -3.32
C ILE A 97 7.14 5.60 -4.43
N GLY A 98 6.35 6.63 -4.08
CA GLY A 98 5.82 7.59 -5.05
C GLY A 98 4.98 6.92 -6.13
N ASP A 99 5.34 7.14 -7.38
CA ASP A 99 4.68 6.53 -8.55
C ASP A 99 5.02 5.04 -8.73
N GLY A 100 5.95 4.48 -7.95
CA GLY A 100 6.17 3.04 -7.86
C GLY A 100 6.61 2.43 -9.19
N PHE A 101 5.98 1.33 -9.59
CA PHE A 101 6.29 0.69 -10.87
C PHE A 101 5.84 1.50 -12.09
N ALA A 102 5.00 2.54 -11.93
CA ALA A 102 4.57 3.38 -13.05
C ALA A 102 5.75 4.18 -13.64
N VAL A 103 6.76 4.52 -12.83
CA VAL A 103 7.96 5.26 -13.27
C VAL A 103 8.71 4.55 -14.40
N ALA A 104 8.65 3.22 -14.46
CA ALA A 104 9.30 2.43 -15.50
C ALA A 104 8.70 2.64 -16.90
N ARG A 105 7.54 3.32 -16.99
CA ARG A 105 6.82 3.62 -18.23
C ARG A 105 7.00 5.07 -18.68
N LEU A 106 7.69 5.90 -17.88
CA LEU A 106 7.83 7.33 -18.10
C LEU A 106 9.15 7.68 -18.79
N ARG A 107 9.16 8.83 -19.47
CA ARG A 107 10.39 9.48 -19.93
C ARG A 107 10.95 10.35 -18.80
N GLY A 108 12.22 10.75 -18.90
CA GLY A 108 12.88 11.51 -17.84
C GLY A 108 12.19 12.85 -17.56
N GLU A 109 11.70 13.52 -18.59
CA GLU A 109 10.93 14.76 -18.51
C GLU A 109 9.55 14.59 -17.86
N ASP A 110 8.94 13.41 -18.00
CA ASP A 110 7.61 13.10 -17.45
C ASP A 110 7.70 12.59 -16.00
N ASN A 111 8.85 12.06 -15.58
CA ASN A 111 9.10 11.57 -14.22
C ASN A 111 9.80 12.61 -13.32
N ALA A 112 10.30 13.70 -13.90
CA ALA A 112 11.00 14.73 -13.13
C ALA A 112 10.03 15.43 -12.18
N ASP A 113 10.49 15.78 -10.98
CA ASP A 113 9.79 16.66 -10.05
C ASP A 113 10.40 18.07 -10.14
N PRO A 114 9.83 18.99 -10.96
CA PRO A 114 10.45 20.30 -11.20
C PRO A 114 10.37 21.18 -9.96
N MET A 115 11.45 21.93 -9.70
CA MET A 115 11.57 22.83 -8.56
C MET A 115 11.54 24.30 -8.99
N GLN A 116 10.93 25.14 -8.15
CA GLN A 116 11.00 26.60 -8.23
C GLN A 116 11.43 27.18 -6.87
N PRO A 117 12.00 28.39 -6.82
CA PRO A 117 12.28 29.06 -5.54
C PRO A 117 10.97 29.35 -4.78
N GLY A 118 10.89 28.93 -3.52
CA GLY A 118 9.81 29.27 -2.59
C GLY A 118 10.30 30.08 -1.40
N VAL A 119 9.37 30.49 -0.52
CA VAL A 119 9.67 31.34 0.65
C VAL A 119 10.46 30.59 1.72
N ASP A 120 10.10 29.32 1.98
CA ASP A 120 10.67 28.49 3.07
C ASP A 120 11.55 27.34 2.55
N GLY A 121 11.88 27.34 1.25
CA GLY A 121 12.61 26.27 0.57
C GLY A 121 12.18 26.11 -0.89
N PRO A 122 12.67 25.08 -1.60
CA PRO A 122 12.21 24.77 -2.96
C PRO A 122 10.75 24.34 -2.96
N GLU A 123 9.97 24.87 -3.91
CA GLU A 123 8.62 24.42 -4.20
C GLU A 123 8.66 23.43 -5.37
N PHE A 124 8.08 22.25 -5.16
CA PHE A 124 8.00 21.21 -6.19
C PHE A 124 6.66 21.24 -6.90
N ALA A 125 6.67 21.15 -8.23
CA ALA A 125 5.45 21.14 -9.05
C ALA A 125 4.80 19.75 -9.17
N ALA A 126 5.52 18.68 -8.79
CA ALA A 126 5.08 17.29 -8.84
C ALA A 126 5.74 16.48 -7.71
N ASN A 127 5.25 15.27 -7.43
CA ASN A 127 5.79 14.37 -6.39
C ASN A 127 5.87 12.91 -6.88
N HIS A 128 6.37 12.70 -8.09
CA HIS A 128 6.58 11.37 -8.69
C HIS A 128 7.54 10.53 -7.86
N ALA A 129 8.55 11.16 -7.25
CA ALA A 129 9.52 10.51 -6.37
C ALA A 129 8.94 10.10 -5.00
N GLY A 130 7.70 10.48 -4.68
CA GLY A 130 7.07 10.12 -3.41
C GLY A 130 7.78 10.68 -2.19
N GLY A 131 8.29 11.90 -2.29
CA GLY A 131 8.95 12.62 -1.21
C GLY A 131 10.37 12.14 -0.88
N ILE A 132 10.95 11.25 -1.68
CA ILE A 132 12.30 10.70 -1.46
C ILE A 132 13.13 10.84 -2.73
N ALA A 133 14.23 11.60 -2.67
CA ALA A 133 15.17 11.73 -3.77
C ALA A 133 16.59 11.37 -3.31
N GLY A 134 17.25 10.47 -4.04
CA GLY A 134 18.62 10.03 -3.67
C GLY A 134 18.70 9.28 -2.34
N GLY A 135 17.56 8.80 -1.80
CA GLY A 135 17.47 8.11 -0.52
C GLY A 135 17.29 9.02 0.70
N ILE A 136 16.98 10.30 0.50
CA ILE A 136 16.62 11.25 1.57
C ILE A 136 15.28 11.92 1.30
N SER A 137 14.59 12.35 2.35
CA SER A 137 13.34 13.10 2.22
C SER A 137 13.57 14.46 1.56
N THR A 138 12.65 14.88 0.70
CA THR A 138 12.71 16.18 0.00
C THR A 138 11.97 17.31 0.72
N GLY A 139 11.14 16.99 1.71
CA GLY A 139 10.20 17.91 2.34
C GLY A 139 8.77 17.79 1.81
N GLN A 140 8.60 17.14 0.65
CA GLN A 140 7.29 16.77 0.11
C GLN A 140 6.68 15.60 0.90
N PRO A 141 5.38 15.31 0.74
CA PRO A 141 4.78 14.13 1.33
C PRO A 141 5.53 12.86 0.92
N VAL A 142 5.90 12.04 1.90
CA VAL A 142 6.47 10.71 1.66
C VAL A 142 5.33 9.75 1.38
N VAL A 143 5.33 9.10 0.21
CA VAL A 143 4.24 8.24 -0.25
C VAL A 143 4.75 6.82 -0.45
N VAL A 144 4.12 5.86 0.22
CA VAL A 144 4.45 4.44 0.13
C VAL A 144 3.19 3.65 -0.20
N ARG A 145 3.25 2.73 -1.16
CA ARG A 145 2.18 1.74 -1.40
C ARG A 145 2.66 0.33 -1.09
N VAL A 146 1.77 -0.48 -0.55
CA VAL A 146 2.06 -1.82 -0.05
C VAL A 146 1.05 -2.80 -0.60
N ALA A 147 1.51 -3.80 -1.34
CA ALA A 147 0.68 -4.82 -1.96
C ALA A 147 0.58 -6.06 -1.05
N PHE A 148 -0.62 -6.35 -0.59
CA PHE A 148 -0.96 -7.54 0.19
C PHE A 148 -1.49 -8.65 -0.73
N LYS A 149 -0.91 -9.86 -0.63
CA LYS A 149 -1.46 -11.03 -1.30
C LYS A 149 -2.81 -11.44 -0.69
N PRO A 150 -3.66 -12.18 -1.43
CA PRO A 150 -4.84 -12.82 -0.87
C PRO A 150 -4.53 -13.72 0.34
N THR A 151 -5.45 -13.76 1.30
CA THR A 151 -5.36 -14.63 2.48
C THR A 151 -5.26 -16.09 2.05
N SER A 152 -4.24 -16.81 2.51
CA SER A 152 -4.00 -18.20 2.08
C SER A 152 -4.97 -19.22 2.70
N SER A 153 -5.61 -18.88 3.83
CA SER A 153 -6.59 -19.74 4.49
C SER A 153 -7.97 -19.58 3.83
N ILE A 154 -8.24 -20.42 2.83
CA ILE A 154 -9.48 -20.45 2.04
C ILE A 154 -10.22 -21.78 2.21
N LEU A 155 -11.50 -21.80 1.81
CA LEU A 155 -12.34 -23.01 1.85
C LEU A 155 -12.17 -23.88 0.60
N ILE A 156 -11.61 -23.32 -0.48
CA ILE A 156 -11.27 -24.06 -1.70
C ILE A 156 -10.07 -24.96 -1.39
N PRO A 157 -10.19 -26.29 -1.49
CA PRO A 157 -9.07 -27.20 -1.26
C PRO A 157 -7.90 -26.92 -2.21
N GLN A 158 -6.68 -27.01 -1.70
CA GLN A 158 -5.46 -26.79 -2.47
C GLN A 158 -4.51 -28.00 -2.34
N PRO A 159 -3.86 -28.44 -3.43
CA PRO A 159 -2.77 -29.40 -3.35
C PRO A 159 -1.63 -28.88 -2.46
N THR A 160 -1.11 -29.76 -1.62
CA THR A 160 0.05 -29.48 -0.77
C THR A 160 0.85 -30.77 -0.55
N ILE A 161 1.84 -30.73 0.34
CA ILE A 161 2.59 -31.90 0.79
C ILE A 161 2.50 -32.06 2.30
N SER A 162 2.57 -33.31 2.78
CA SER A 162 2.76 -33.62 4.18
C SER A 162 4.20 -33.33 4.62
N ARG A 163 4.48 -33.42 5.93
CA ARG A 163 5.85 -33.29 6.45
C ARG A 163 6.80 -34.36 5.91
N ASP A 164 6.26 -35.50 5.48
CA ASP A 164 7.04 -36.61 4.93
C ASP A 164 7.26 -36.49 3.41
N GLY A 165 6.78 -35.40 2.79
CA GLY A 165 6.95 -35.11 1.36
C GLY A 165 5.88 -35.70 0.45
N GLU A 166 4.89 -36.39 1.02
CA GLU A 166 3.82 -37.03 0.27
C GLU A 166 2.74 -36.03 -0.16
N ALA A 167 2.19 -36.22 -1.36
CA ALA A 167 1.11 -35.40 -1.87
C ALA A 167 -0.12 -35.45 -0.94
N SER A 168 -0.68 -34.28 -0.65
CA SER A 168 -1.84 -34.13 0.23
C SER A 168 -2.71 -32.96 -0.25
N GLU A 169 -3.78 -32.70 0.48
CA GLU A 169 -4.69 -31.59 0.22
C GLU A 169 -4.92 -30.83 1.53
N ILE A 170 -4.86 -29.50 1.46
CA ILE A 170 -5.15 -28.62 2.58
C ILE A 170 -6.43 -27.85 2.34
N VAL A 171 -7.30 -27.85 3.34
CA VAL A 171 -8.49 -27.01 3.41
C VAL A 171 -8.62 -26.45 4.81
N THR A 172 -8.71 -25.14 4.92
CA THR A 172 -8.86 -24.46 6.22
C THR A 172 -10.31 -24.15 6.48
N LYS A 173 -10.94 -24.90 7.38
CA LYS A 173 -12.33 -24.68 7.80
C LYS A 173 -12.41 -23.53 8.82
N GLY A 174 -13.55 -22.83 8.86
CA GLY A 174 -13.81 -21.72 9.80
C GLY A 174 -13.91 -20.36 9.11
N ARG A 175 -14.08 -19.30 9.92
CA ARG A 175 -14.16 -17.92 9.43
C ARG A 175 -12.75 -17.34 9.32
N HIS A 176 -12.31 -17.12 8.09
CA HIS A 176 -11.04 -16.48 7.78
C HIS A 176 -11.27 -15.09 7.20
N ASP A 177 -10.25 -14.26 7.29
CA ASP A 177 -10.31 -12.90 6.76
C ASP A 177 -10.33 -12.95 5.22
N PRO A 178 -11.39 -12.46 4.54
CA PRO A 178 -11.45 -12.48 3.09
C PRO A 178 -10.45 -11.52 2.45
N CYS A 179 -9.89 -10.54 3.20
CA CYS A 179 -8.83 -9.66 2.72
C CYS A 179 -8.03 -9.05 3.89
N VAL A 180 -6.89 -9.66 4.22
CA VAL A 180 -6.01 -9.18 5.30
C VAL A 180 -5.47 -7.76 5.09
N GLY A 181 -5.41 -7.28 3.85
CA GLY A 181 -4.87 -5.94 3.54
C GLY A 181 -5.73 -4.80 4.10
N ILE A 182 -7.02 -5.02 4.37
CA ILE A 182 -7.88 -4.02 5.03
C ILE A 182 -7.33 -3.68 6.42
N ARG A 183 -7.02 -4.72 7.21
CA ARG A 183 -6.39 -4.58 8.53
C ARG A 183 -4.91 -4.22 8.44
N GLY A 184 -4.34 -4.28 7.24
CA GLY A 184 -2.99 -3.84 6.94
C GLY A 184 -2.84 -2.32 7.06
N ALA A 185 -3.87 -1.52 6.79
CA ALA A 185 -3.80 -0.05 6.83
C ALA A 185 -3.17 0.52 8.13
N PRO A 186 -3.70 0.24 9.34
CA PRO A 186 -3.09 0.73 10.57
C PRO A 186 -1.70 0.12 10.87
N VAL A 187 -1.38 -1.06 10.32
CA VAL A 187 -0.06 -1.68 10.47
C VAL A 187 0.97 -0.98 9.58
N VAL A 188 0.58 -0.60 8.36
CA VAL A 188 1.42 0.20 7.45
C VAL A 188 1.66 1.60 8.03
N GLU A 189 0.65 2.22 8.65
CA GLU A 189 0.85 3.48 9.41
C GLU A 189 1.88 3.33 10.52
N ALA A 190 1.75 2.27 11.33
CA ALA A 190 2.67 2.00 12.43
C ALA A 190 4.09 1.67 11.96
N MET A 191 4.24 1.06 10.79
CA MET A 191 5.55 0.74 10.19
C MET A 191 6.21 1.96 9.52
N MET A 192 5.41 2.93 9.06
CA MET A 192 5.91 4.22 8.55
C MET A 192 6.46 5.11 9.68
N ALA A 193 5.89 4.99 10.89
CA ALA A 193 6.19 5.81 12.06
C ALA A 193 7.53 5.46 12.71
#